data_AF-A0A1B6M4V1-F1
#
_entry.id   AF-A0A1B6M4V1-F1
#
_cell.length_a   1.000
_cell.length_b   1.000
_cell.length_c   1.000
_cell.angle_alpha   90.00
_cell.angle_beta   90.00
_cell.angle_gamma   90.00
#
_symmetry.space_group_name_H-M   'P 1'
#
loop_
_entity.id
_entity.type
_entity.pdbx_description
1 polymer ?
#
loop_
_entity_poly.entity_id
_entity_poly.type
_entity_poly.pdbx_seq_one_letter_code
_entity_poly.pdbx_strand_id
1 'polypeptide(L)'
;AGLQRQDTCREAFKSLKILTIIGLYIKEVVMYANGQDMVRGCDLHTYSTRNGHLYKYPAHRLALYEKKPTYMGIKLFNHLPEDLRTRRGHMLKTDLQKWLLEHPFYTINEFLQNN
;
A
#
# COMPACT_ATOMS: atom_id res chain seq x y z
N ALA A 1 13.18 -20.69 12.50
CA ALA A 1 11.73 -20.55 12.71
C ALA A 1 11.08 -21.79 13.34
N GLY A 2 11.61 -23.01 13.18
CA GLY A 2 11.09 -24.19 13.92
C GLY A 2 9.63 -24.56 13.62
N LEU A 3 9.12 -24.18 12.44
CA LEU A 3 7.72 -24.38 12.03
C LEU A 3 7.42 -25.84 11.69
N GLN A 4 6.26 -26.32 12.10
CA GLN A 4 5.66 -27.59 11.66
C GLN A 4 4.91 -27.41 10.34
N ARG A 5 4.55 -28.53 9.69
CA ARG A 5 3.96 -28.55 8.33
C ARG A 5 2.70 -27.68 8.16
N GLN A 6 1.93 -27.49 9.22
CA GLN A 6 0.66 -26.76 9.20
C GLN A 6 0.73 -25.40 9.92
N ASP A 7 1.90 -25.04 10.45
CA ASP A 7 2.06 -23.76 11.14
C ASP A 7 2.02 -22.61 10.15
N THR A 8 1.44 -21.50 10.60
CA THR A 8 1.45 -20.27 9.80
C THR A 8 2.86 -19.69 9.76
N CYS A 9 3.33 -19.27 8.58
CA CYS A 9 4.61 -18.57 8.48
C CYS A 9 4.54 -17.09 8.89
N ARG A 10 3.42 -16.56 9.39
CA ARG A 10 3.25 -15.12 9.68
C ARG A 10 4.33 -14.60 10.64
N GLU A 11 4.46 -15.22 11.80
CA GLU A 11 5.47 -14.81 12.79
C GLU A 11 6.90 -15.08 12.31
N ALA A 12 7.10 -16.14 11.52
CA ALA A 12 8.40 -16.38 10.90
C ALA A 12 8.78 -15.25 9.93
N PHE A 13 7.87 -14.79 9.07
CA PHE A 13 8.09 -13.65 8.18
C PHE A 13 8.51 -12.39 8.96
N LYS A 14 7.81 -12.07 10.05
CA LYS A 14 8.16 -10.92 10.93
C LYS A 14 9.53 -11.09 11.57
N SER A 15 9.79 -12.24 12.19
CA SER A 15 11.03 -12.52 12.92
C SER A 15 12.26 -12.53 12.02
N LEU A 16 12.12 -13.04 10.79
CA LEU A 16 13.19 -13.13 9.80
C LEU A 16 13.33 -11.86 8.95
N LYS A 17 12.44 -10.87 9.16
CA LYS A 17 12.35 -9.65 8.35
C LYS A 17 12.22 -9.95 6.85
N ILE A 18 11.35 -10.91 6.51
CA ILE A 18 11.03 -11.30 5.15
C ILE A 18 9.62 -10.81 4.81
N LEU A 19 9.45 -10.15 3.67
CA LEU A 19 8.13 -9.78 3.16
C LEU A 19 7.41 -10.99 2.57
N THR A 20 6.10 -11.04 2.78
CA THR A 20 5.24 -11.95 2.01
C THR A 20 5.21 -11.52 0.54
N ILE A 21 4.79 -12.42 -0.35
CA ILE A 21 4.59 -12.07 -1.77
C ILE A 21 3.59 -10.93 -1.95
N ILE A 22 2.56 -10.86 -1.08
CA ILE A 22 1.59 -9.77 -1.07
C ILE A 22 2.22 -8.48 -0.55
N GLY A 23 3.04 -8.54 0.50
CA GLY A 23 3.80 -7.37 0.97
C GLY A 23 4.72 -6.81 -0.13
N LEU A 24 5.42 -7.68 -0.87
CA LEU A 24 6.21 -7.27 -2.04
C LEU A 24 5.33 -6.61 -3.11
N TYR A 25 4.21 -7.23 -3.48
CA TYR A 25 3.27 -6.68 -4.45
C TYR A 25 2.76 -5.29 -4.02
N ILE A 26 2.29 -5.14 -2.78
CA ILE A 26 1.79 -3.86 -2.25
C ILE A 26 2.89 -2.80 -2.34
N LYS A 27 4.10 -3.12 -1.87
CA LYS A 27 5.23 -2.20 -1.90
C LYS A 27 5.53 -1.72 -3.32
N GLU A 28 5.69 -2.63 -4.27
CA GLU A 28 6.04 -2.27 -5.64
C GLU A 28 4.93 -1.48 -6.34
N VAL A 29 3.67 -1.87 -6.17
CA VAL A 29 2.53 -1.20 -6.80
C VAL A 29 2.27 0.19 -6.21
N VAL A 30 2.43 0.36 -4.90
CA VAL A 30 2.37 1.67 -4.24
C VAL A 30 3.51 2.57 -4.71
N MET A 31 4.74 2.05 -4.76
CA MET A 31 5.89 2.84 -5.20
C MET A 31 5.79 3.22 -6.69
N TYR A 32 5.28 2.32 -7.52
CA TYR A 32 4.98 2.60 -8.92
C TYR A 32 3.99 3.77 -9.05
N ALA A 33 2.86 3.73 -8.35
CA ALA A 33 1.88 4.81 -8.37
C ALA A 33 2.42 6.13 -7.79
N ASN A 34 3.19 6.08 -6.69
CA ASN A 34 3.81 7.28 -6.12
C ASN A 34 4.84 7.93 -7.07
N GLY A 35 5.45 7.14 -7.97
CA GLY A 35 6.37 7.64 -8.99
C GLY A 35 5.68 8.18 -10.25
N GLN A 36 4.35 8.00 -10.38
CA GLN A 36 3.58 8.67 -11.42
C GLN A 36 3.15 10.06 -10.90
N ASP A 37 3.14 11.07 -11.77
CA ASP A 37 2.65 12.44 -11.47
C ASP A 37 1.13 12.45 -11.23
N MET A 38 0.68 11.81 -10.17
CA MET A 38 -0.71 11.65 -9.81
C MET A 38 -1.17 12.82 -8.95
N VAL A 39 -2.26 13.46 -9.38
CA VAL A 39 -2.89 14.60 -8.71
C VAL A 39 -3.52 14.14 -7.39
N ARG A 40 -3.03 14.68 -6.28
CA ARG A 40 -3.64 14.51 -4.95
C ARG A 40 -4.81 15.48 -4.78
N GLY A 41 -5.71 15.20 -3.84
CA GLY A 41 -6.80 16.12 -3.51
C GLY A 41 -6.33 17.54 -3.16
N CYS A 42 -5.15 17.66 -2.54
CA CYS A 42 -4.51 18.94 -2.21
C CYS A 42 -4.03 19.76 -3.42
N ASP A 43 -3.82 19.15 -4.59
CA ASP A 43 -3.31 19.86 -5.76
C ASP A 43 -4.42 20.64 -6.48
N LEU A 44 -5.70 20.38 -6.14
CA LEU A 44 -6.88 20.99 -6.75
C LEU A 44 -7.57 22.03 -5.86
N HIS A 45 -7.24 22.10 -4.57
CA HIS A 45 -7.86 23.01 -3.62
C HIS A 45 -6.81 23.65 -2.70
N THR A 46 -6.78 24.98 -2.66
CA THR A 46 -5.89 25.80 -1.82
C THR A 46 -6.21 25.75 -0.32
N TYR A 47 -7.23 25.00 0.09
CA TYR A 47 -7.62 24.79 1.48
C TYR A 47 -7.60 23.30 1.85
N SER A 48 -7.08 23.00 3.04
CA SER A 48 -6.91 21.63 3.53
C SER A 48 -8.27 20.95 3.73
N THR A 49 -8.60 20.00 2.87
CA THR A 49 -9.77 19.13 3.07
C THR A 49 -9.35 17.87 3.81
N ARG A 50 -10.25 17.29 4.61
CA ARG A 50 -10.04 16.09 5.44
C ARG A 50 -9.47 14.88 4.65
N ASN A 51 -9.60 14.89 3.32
CA ASN A 51 -9.12 13.87 2.38
C ASN A 51 -8.02 14.37 1.42
N GLY A 52 -7.41 15.53 1.66
CA GLY A 52 -6.47 16.18 0.75
C GLY A 52 -5.24 15.33 0.42
N HIS A 53 -4.83 14.43 1.32
CA HIS A 53 -3.70 13.53 1.13
C HIS A 53 -4.01 12.26 0.31
N LEU A 54 -5.28 12.01 -0.01
CA LEU A 54 -5.68 10.87 -0.85
C LEU A 54 -5.48 11.19 -2.33
N TYR A 55 -5.05 10.18 -3.10
CA TYR A 55 -5.13 10.25 -4.55
C TYR A 55 -6.58 10.15 -5.00
N LYS A 56 -6.99 11.03 -5.92
CA LYS A 56 -8.30 10.91 -6.55
C LYS A 56 -8.29 9.70 -7.49
N TYR A 57 -9.31 8.84 -7.37
CA TYR A 57 -9.48 7.76 -8.31
C TYR A 57 -9.76 8.35 -9.70
N PRO A 58 -9.04 7.94 -10.76
CA PRO A 58 -9.41 8.31 -12.12
C PRO A 58 -10.81 7.77 -12.43
N ALA A 59 -11.66 8.61 -13.00
CA ALA A 59 -12.99 8.21 -13.43
C ALA A 59 -12.87 7.11 -14.50
N HIS A 60 -13.52 5.97 -14.29
CA HIS A 60 -13.47 4.84 -15.21
C HIS A 60 -14.81 4.09 -15.19
N ARG A 61 -15.18 3.48 -16.33
CA ARG A 61 -16.46 2.74 -16.51
C ARG A 61 -16.32 1.22 -16.44
N LEU A 62 -15.10 0.69 -16.52
CA LEU A 62 -14.84 -0.75 -16.63
C LEU A 62 -14.09 -1.28 -15.40
N ALA A 63 -14.59 -2.35 -14.77
CA ALA A 63 -13.90 -3.02 -13.66
C ALA A 63 -12.49 -3.52 -14.02
N LEU A 64 -12.22 -3.78 -15.31
CA LEU A 64 -10.87 -4.11 -15.79
C LEU A 64 -9.86 -2.98 -15.54
N TYR A 65 -10.32 -1.73 -15.56
CA TYR A 65 -9.47 -0.57 -15.29
C TYR A 65 -8.96 -0.57 -13.84
N GLU A 66 -9.73 -1.16 -12.91
CA GLU A 66 -9.34 -1.28 -11.50
C GLU A 66 -8.14 -2.23 -11.30
N LYS A 67 -7.90 -3.12 -12.26
CA LYS A 67 -6.75 -4.04 -12.22
C LYS A 67 -5.44 -3.38 -12.66
N LYS A 68 -5.47 -2.15 -13.19
CA LYS A 68 -4.25 -1.45 -13.59
C LYS A 68 -3.37 -1.17 -12.36
N PRO A 69 -2.04 -1.33 -12.46
CA PRO A 69 -1.14 -1.03 -11.35
C PRO A 69 -1.27 0.41 -10.84
N THR A 70 -1.59 1.36 -11.72
CA THR A 70 -1.86 2.75 -11.32
C THR A 70 -3.09 2.88 -10.42
N TYR A 71 -4.20 2.25 -10.79
CA TYR A 71 -5.43 2.29 -10.00
C TYR A 71 -5.27 1.52 -8.68
N MET A 72 -4.71 0.30 -8.75
CA MET A 72 -4.47 -0.51 -7.56
C MET A 72 -3.48 0.17 -6.62
N GLY A 73 -2.43 0.82 -7.14
CA GLY A 73 -1.48 1.56 -6.34
C GLY A 73 -2.10 2.75 -5.62
N ILE A 74 -3.00 3.49 -6.29
CA ILE A 74 -3.82 4.52 -5.64
C ILE A 74 -4.68 3.91 -4.52
N LYS A 75 -5.39 2.81 -4.81
CA LYS A 75 -6.27 2.15 -3.85
C LYS A 75 -5.49 1.71 -2.61
N LEU A 76 -4.35 1.05 -2.81
CA LEU A 76 -3.49 0.56 -1.74
C LEU A 76 -2.87 1.71 -0.95
N PHE A 77 -2.36 2.74 -1.62
CA PHE A 77 -1.80 3.92 -0.95
C PHE A 77 -2.83 4.63 -0.08
N ASN A 78 -4.06 4.77 -0.57
CA ASN A 78 -5.15 5.42 0.16
C ASN A 78 -5.58 4.64 1.42
N HIS A 79 -5.31 3.32 1.46
CA HIS A 79 -5.54 2.46 2.62
C HIS A 79 -4.34 2.39 3.57
N LEU A 80 -3.23 3.08 3.30
CA LEU A 80 -2.10 3.13 4.24
C LEU A 80 -2.44 3.98 5.47
N PRO A 81 -1.82 3.70 6.62
CA PRO A 81 -1.76 4.60 7.76
C PRO A 81 -1.41 6.04 7.38
N GLU A 82 -1.97 7.01 8.09
CA GLU A 82 -1.79 8.44 7.79
C GLU A 82 -0.33 8.89 7.79
N ASP A 83 0.48 8.37 8.72
CA ASP A 83 1.90 8.67 8.84
C ASP A 83 2.74 8.15 7.65
N LEU A 84 2.24 7.17 6.90
CA LEU A 84 2.86 6.71 5.66
C LEU A 84 2.37 7.53 4.46
N ARG A 85 1.09 7.94 4.43
CA ARG A 85 0.51 8.73 3.33
C ARG A 85 1.14 10.13 3.18
N THR A 86 1.75 10.66 4.24
CA THR A 86 2.48 11.93 4.21
C THR A 86 3.88 11.82 3.62
N ARG A 87 4.45 10.60 3.50
CA ARG A 87 5.81 10.37 3.00
C ARG A 87 5.83 10.26 1.46
N ARG A 88 7.00 10.46 0.86
CA ARG A 88 7.24 10.29 -0.59
C ARG A 88 8.59 9.66 -0.87
N GLY A 89 8.74 9.13 -2.09
CA GLY A 89 10.03 8.70 -2.62
C GLY A 89 10.74 7.69 -1.72
N HIS A 90 12.01 7.97 -1.41
CA HIS A 90 12.81 7.07 -0.59
C HIS A 90 12.25 6.87 0.82
N MET A 91 11.75 7.93 1.48
CA MET A 91 11.17 7.81 2.83
C MET A 91 9.96 6.88 2.83
N LEU A 92 9.02 7.10 1.90
CA LEU A 92 7.87 6.21 1.74
C LEU A 92 8.32 4.76 1.52
N LYS A 93 9.29 4.53 0.64
CA LYS A 93 9.81 3.18 0.33
C LYS A 93 10.33 2.47 1.58
N THR A 94 11.15 3.16 2.38
CA THR A 94 11.76 2.58 3.58
C THR A 94 10.71 2.30 4.65
N ASP A 95 9.82 3.25 4.91
CA ASP A 95 8.85 3.14 5.99
C ASP A 95 7.70 2.21 5.66
N LEU A 96 7.26 2.18 4.40
CA LEU A 96 6.31 1.19 3.90
C LEU A 96 6.89 -0.23 4.02
N GLN A 97 8.16 -0.43 3.67
CA GLN A 97 8.80 -1.74 3.83
C GLN A 97 8.84 -2.14 5.31
N LYS A 98 9.25 -1.25 6.22
CA LYS A 98 9.25 -1.54 7.66
C LYS A 98 7.85 -1.91 8.16
N TRP A 99 6.83 -1.15 7.76
CA TRP A 99 5.46 -1.42 8.15
C TRP A 99 4.97 -2.78 7.63
N LEU A 100 5.22 -3.11 6.37
CA LEU A 100 4.83 -4.41 5.79
C LEU A 100 5.60 -5.61 6.39
N LEU A 101 6.79 -5.40 6.94
CA LEU A 101 7.52 -6.44 7.67
C LEU A 101 6.88 -6.78 9.02
N GLU A 102 6.19 -5.82 9.66
CA GLU A 102 5.44 -6.06 10.89
C GLU A 102 4.02 -6.58 10.63
N HIS A 103 3.53 -6.50 9.38
CA HIS A 103 2.17 -6.88 8.98
C HIS A 103 2.20 -7.85 7.80
N PRO A 104 2.45 -9.16 8.03
CA PRO A 104 2.57 -10.15 6.98
C PRO A 104 1.18 -10.52 6.41
N PHE A 105 0.73 -9.77 5.41
CA PHE A 105 -0.51 -10.05 4.68
C PHE A 105 -0.36 -11.24 3.72
N TYR A 106 -1.37 -12.09 3.64
CA TYR A 106 -1.41 -13.25 2.74
C TYR A 106 -2.34 -13.02 1.55
N THR A 107 -3.22 -12.02 1.63
CA THR A 107 -4.06 -11.58 0.52
C THR A 107 -4.16 -10.06 0.46
N ILE A 108 -4.53 -9.51 -0.70
CA ILE A 108 -4.81 -8.08 -0.83
C ILE A 108 -6.02 -7.69 0.02
N ASN A 109 -7.04 -8.56 0.12
CA ASN A 109 -8.22 -8.29 0.92
C ASN A 109 -7.89 -8.17 2.40
N GLU A 110 -7.00 -9.02 2.93
CA GLU A 110 -6.51 -8.88 4.31
C GLU A 110 -5.91 -7.48 4.54
N PHE A 111 -5.11 -6.96 3.60
CA PHE A 111 -4.58 -5.60 3.69
C PHE A 111 -5.69 -4.54 3.65
N LEU A 112 -6.64 -4.66 2.71
CA LEU A 112 -7.72 -3.67 2.56
C LEU A 112 -8.72 -3.67 3.72
N GLN A 113 -8.86 -4.79 4.43
CA GLN A 113 -9.72 -4.94 5.61
C GLN A 113 -8.99 -4.60 6.92
N ASN A 114 -7.66 -4.45 6.89
CA ASN A 114 -6.86 -4.10 8.06
C ASN A 114 -6.87 -2.59 8.34
N ASN A 115 -8.05 -1.97 8.21
CA ASN A 115 -8.37 -0.57 8.48
C ASN A 115 -9.54 -0.46 9.45
#